data_AF-A0A7G9G4Q1-F1
#
_entry.id   AF-A0A7G9G4Q1-F1
#
_cell.length_a   1.000
_cell.length_b   1.000
_cell.length_c   1.000
_cell.angle_alpha   90.00
_cell.angle_beta   90.00
_cell.angle_gamma   90.00
#
_symmetry.space_group_name_H-M   'P 1'
#
loop_
_entity.id
_entity.type
_entity.pdbx_description
1 polymer ?
#
loop_
_entity_poly.entity_id
_entity_poly.type
_entity_poly.pdbx_seq_one_letter_code
_entity_poly.pdbx_strand_id
1 'polypeptide(L)'
;MIENCVRNYYRDKDIDVQIRSCGEWQELCKEIRQRKADVIIIAQSGVKGLDIITGLNVPAGKVIWFSDLDFALQAYRLNVAYFNLLPVTQEKVSQALRHIETAMQR
;
A
#
# COMPACT_ATOMS: atom_id res chain seq x y z
N MET A 1 7.07 7.27 9.12
CA MET A 1 7.33 8.01 7.86
C MET A 1 6.15 7.94 6.90
N ILE A 2 5.74 6.75 6.42
CA ILE A 2 4.64 6.59 5.44
C ILE A 2 3.34 7.24 5.89
N GLU A 3 2.93 7.05 7.16
CA GLU A 3 1.71 7.69 7.67
C GLU A 3 1.73 9.21 7.51
N ASN A 4 2.87 9.85 7.81
CA ASN A 4 3.01 11.30 7.65
C ASN A 4 2.91 11.68 6.17
N CYS A 5 3.43 10.85 5.27
CA CYS A 5 3.29 11.11 3.84
C CYS A 5 1.85 11.05 3.36
N VAL A 6 1.08 10.08 3.85
CA VAL A 6 -0.36 9.96 3.56
C VAL A 6 -1.10 11.16 4.16
N ARG A 7 -0.87 11.50 5.43
CA ARG A 7 -1.50 12.68 6.07
C ARG A 7 -1.20 13.97 5.33
N ASN A 8 0.06 14.18 4.94
CA ASN A 8 0.48 15.36 4.18
C ASN A 8 -0.22 15.45 2.81
N TYR A 9 -0.45 14.31 2.15
CA TYR A 9 -1.12 14.29 0.85
C TYR A 9 -2.60 14.69 0.94
N TYR A 10 -3.28 14.31 2.03
CA TYR A 10 -4.70 14.58 2.24
C TYR A 10 -5.01 15.85 3.04
N ARG A 11 -3.99 16.48 3.65
CA ARG A 11 -4.16 17.66 4.52
C ARG A 11 -5.03 18.76 3.92
N ASP A 12 -4.85 19.04 2.63
CA ASP A 12 -5.49 20.17 1.95
C ASP A 12 -6.72 19.72 1.10
N LYS A 13 -7.14 18.45 1.20
CA LYS A 13 -8.19 17.86 0.35
C LYS A 13 -9.57 17.74 1.01
N ASP A 14 -9.71 18.12 2.27
CA ASP A 14 -10.96 17.96 3.05
C ASP A 14 -11.52 16.52 3.04
N ILE A 15 -10.60 15.53 3.02
CA ILE A 15 -10.93 14.11 3.10
C ILE A 15 -10.51 13.61 4.48
N ASP A 16 -11.44 13.01 5.22
CA ASP A 16 -11.12 12.30 6.46
C ASP A 16 -10.38 11.00 6.12
N VAL A 17 -9.19 10.80 6.71
CA VAL A 17 -8.33 9.65 6.42
C VAL A 17 -8.01 8.90 7.69
N GLN A 18 -8.47 7.66 7.75
CA GLN A 18 -8.14 6.74 8.82
C GLN A 18 -6.91 5.92 8.45
N ILE A 19 -5.84 6.08 9.22
CA ILE A 19 -4.58 5.36 9.03
C ILE A 19 -4.37 4.42 10.21
N ARG A 20 -4.13 3.15 9.91
CA ARG A 20 -3.73 2.14 10.90
C ARG A 20 -2.41 1.52 10.44
N SER A 21 -1.38 1.66 11.27
CA SER A 21 -0.12 0.92 11.09
C SER A 21 -0.20 -0.40 11.83
N CYS A 22 0.22 -1.48 11.17
CA CYS A 22 0.36 -2.80 11.77
C CYS A 22 1.84 -3.15 11.86
N GLY A 23 2.36 -3.33 13.08
CA GLY A 23 3.76 -3.71 13.30
C GLY A 23 4.00 -5.21 13.22
N GLU A 24 2.98 -6.00 13.53
CA GLU A 24 3.05 -7.45 13.67
C GLU A 24 2.09 -8.18 12.72
N TRP A 25 2.44 -9.42 12.38
CA TRP A 25 1.71 -10.22 11.41
C TRP A 25 0.25 -10.49 11.83
N GLN A 26 -0.01 -10.76 13.11
CA GLN A 26 -1.35 -11.07 13.62
C GLN A 26 -2.30 -9.88 13.50
N GLU A 27 -1.78 -8.67 13.74
CA GLU A 27 -2.55 -7.43 13.60
C GLU A 27 -2.91 -7.19 12.13
N LEU A 28 -1.91 -7.29 11.25
CA LEU A 28 -2.09 -7.14 9.81
C LEU A 28 -3.12 -8.14 9.26
N CYS A 29 -3.01 -9.41 9.66
CA CYS A 29 -3.96 -10.46 9.32
C CYS A 29 -5.40 -10.10 9.71
N LYS A 30 -5.59 -9.57 10.91
CA LYS A 30 -6.89 -9.20 11.44
C LYS A 30 -7.51 -8.07 10.63
N GLU A 31 -6.73 -7.07 10.25
CA GLU A 31 -7.21 -5.93 9.46
C GLU A 31 -7.52 -6.31 8.00
N ILE A 32 -6.65 -7.10 7.36
CA ILE A 32 -6.88 -7.58 5.99
C ILE A 32 -8.13 -8.46 5.92
N ARG A 33 -8.34 -9.35 6.89
CA ARG A 33 -9.55 -10.21 6.94
C ARG A 33 -10.84 -9.40 7.12
N GLN A 34 -10.79 -8.26 7.81
CA GLN A 34 -11.95 -7.38 7.92
C GLN A 34 -12.29 -6.67 6.61
N ARG A 35 -11.35 -6.59 5.65
CA ARG A 35 -11.52 -5.99 4.31
C ARG A 35 -12.08 -4.56 4.31
N LYS A 36 -11.84 -3.81 5.40
CA LYS A 36 -12.32 -2.43 5.57
C LYS A 36 -11.44 -1.38 4.90
N ALA A 37 -10.18 -1.71 4.64
CA ALA A 37 -9.25 -0.76 4.05
C ALA A 37 -9.54 -0.54 2.55
N ASP A 38 -9.59 0.72 2.13
CA ASP A 38 -9.64 1.11 0.72
C ASP A 38 -8.28 0.91 0.04
N VAL A 39 -7.21 1.19 0.78
CA VAL A 39 -5.82 1.08 0.33
C VAL A 39 -4.98 0.37 1.39
N ILE A 40 -4.08 -0.51 0.94
CA ILE A 40 -3.12 -1.21 1.80
C ILE A 40 -1.71 -0.86 1.31
N ILE A 41 -0.88 -0.29 2.19
CA ILE A 41 0.51 0.05 1.86
C ILE A 41 1.44 -0.95 2.53
N ILE A 42 2.26 -1.63 1.73
CA ILE A 42 3.28 -2.57 2.19
C ILE A 42 4.64 -2.02 1.79
N ALA A 43 5.52 -1.79 2.76
CA ALA A 43 6.88 -1.32 2.54
C ALA A 43 7.85 -2.16 3.35
N GLN A 44 8.42 -3.18 2.71
CA GLN A 44 9.28 -4.16 3.37
C GLN A 44 10.49 -4.48 2.50
N SER A 45 11.63 -4.70 3.14
CA SER A 45 12.86 -5.17 2.50
C SER A 45 12.85 -6.69 2.30
N GLY A 46 13.59 -7.12 1.27
CA GLY A 46 13.68 -8.52 0.86
C GLY A 46 12.35 -9.09 0.40
N VAL A 47 12.13 -10.38 0.68
CA VAL A 47 10.96 -11.13 0.21
C VAL A 47 9.71 -10.96 1.08
N LYS A 48 9.83 -10.34 2.27
CA LYS A 48 8.73 -10.24 3.24
C LYS A 48 7.46 -9.60 2.68
N GLY A 49 7.62 -8.59 1.81
CA GLY A 49 6.48 -7.95 1.15
C GLY A 49 5.71 -8.91 0.24
N LEU A 50 6.44 -9.76 -0.50
CA LEU A 50 5.86 -10.79 -1.36
C LEU A 50 5.13 -11.85 -0.52
N ASP A 51 5.72 -12.26 0.60
CA ASP A 51 5.12 -13.22 1.52
C ASP A 51 3.81 -12.70 2.11
N ILE A 52 3.74 -11.40 2.46
CA ILE A 52 2.50 -10.75 2.91
C ILE A 52 1.42 -10.82 1.83
N ILE A 53 1.75 -10.37 0.62
CA ILE A 53 0.77 -10.23 -0.48
C ILE A 53 0.22 -11.60 -0.88
N THR A 54 1.10 -12.61 -0.98
CA THR A 54 0.72 -13.97 -1.39
C THR A 54 0.08 -14.77 -0.26
N GLY A 55 0.57 -14.64 0.97
CA GLY A 55 0.10 -15.42 2.13
C GLY A 55 -1.23 -14.96 2.72
N LEU A 56 -1.58 -13.66 2.60
CA LEU A 56 -2.79 -13.10 3.21
C LEU A 56 -3.96 -12.91 2.24
N ASN A 57 -3.81 -13.36 0.98
CA ASN A 57 -4.80 -13.17 -0.08
C ASN A 57 -5.34 -11.72 -0.09
N VAL A 58 -4.39 -10.79 -0.13
CA VAL A 58 -4.70 -9.36 -0.06
C VAL A 58 -5.56 -8.98 -1.26
N PRO A 59 -6.64 -8.19 -1.09
CA PRO A 59 -7.49 -7.82 -2.20
C PRO A 59 -6.69 -7.19 -3.34
N ALA A 60 -6.81 -7.79 -4.53
CA ALA A 60 -6.23 -7.27 -5.76
C ALA A 60 -6.73 -5.83 -6.02
N GLY A 61 -5.88 -5.00 -6.63
CA GLY A 61 -6.19 -3.62 -6.98
C GLY A 61 -6.21 -2.63 -5.82
N LYS A 62 -5.93 -3.06 -4.58
CA LYS A 62 -5.86 -2.17 -3.39
C LYS A 62 -4.47 -1.99 -2.81
N VAL A 63 -3.47 -2.70 -3.34
CA VAL A 63 -2.13 -2.76 -2.76
C VAL A 63 -1.22 -1.71 -3.39
N ILE A 64 -0.62 -0.87 -2.56
CA ILE A 64 0.59 -0.10 -2.89
C ILE A 64 1.77 -0.85 -2.27
N TRP A 65 2.73 -1.26 -3.10
CA TRP A 65 3.88 -2.02 -2.64
C TRP A 65 5.20 -1.31 -2.92
N PHE A 66 5.98 -1.09 -1.86
CA PHE A 66 7.36 -0.64 -1.91
C PHE A 66 8.32 -1.76 -1.49
N SER A 67 9.36 -2.00 -2.30
CA SER A 67 10.40 -3.01 -2.01
C SER A 67 11.79 -2.52 -2.42
N ASP A 68 12.83 -3.04 -1.79
CA ASP A 68 14.23 -2.82 -2.20
C ASP A 68 14.66 -3.73 -3.36
N LEU A 69 13.88 -4.76 -3.68
CA LEU A 69 14.09 -5.65 -4.84
C LEU A 69 13.10 -5.31 -5.96
N ASP A 70 13.49 -5.59 -7.20
CA ASP A 70 12.60 -5.43 -8.35
C ASP A 70 11.62 -6.62 -8.45
N PHE A 71 10.39 -6.36 -8.03
CA PHE A 71 9.25 -7.27 -8.15
C PHE A 71 8.21 -6.77 -9.16
N ALA A 72 8.56 -5.87 -10.10
CA ALA A 72 7.58 -5.25 -10.99
C ALA A 72 6.73 -6.27 -11.75
N LEU A 73 7.34 -7.36 -12.25
CA LEU A 73 6.62 -8.42 -12.96
C LEU A 73 5.67 -9.19 -12.02
N GLN A 74 6.09 -9.48 -10.80
CA GLN A 74 5.28 -10.15 -9.78
C GLN A 74 4.13 -9.24 -9.33
N ALA A 75 4.39 -7.96 -9.11
CA ALA A 75 3.38 -6.96 -8.77
C ALA A 75 2.29 -6.88 -9.83
N TYR A 76 2.67 -6.89 -11.12
CA TYR A 76 1.71 -6.97 -12.23
C TYR A 76 0.86 -8.24 -12.17
N ARG A 77 1.49 -9.41 -12.01
CA ARG A 77 0.77 -10.70 -11.92
C ARG A 77 -0.18 -10.79 -10.72
N LEU A 78 0.19 -10.18 -9.61
CA LEU A 78 -0.60 -10.12 -8.38
C LEU A 78 -1.64 -9.00 -8.39
N ASN A 79 -1.75 -8.24 -9.49
CA ASN A 79 -2.64 -7.10 -9.64
C ASN A 79 -2.49 -6.10 -8.48
N VAL A 80 -1.23 -5.79 -8.15
CA VAL A 80 -0.89 -4.71 -7.22
C VAL A 80 -1.23 -3.38 -7.90
N ALA A 81 -1.91 -2.48 -7.19
CA ALA A 81 -2.38 -1.21 -7.74
C ALA A 81 -1.24 -0.28 -8.12
N TYR A 82 -0.16 -0.30 -7.34
CA TYR A 82 1.03 0.50 -7.59
C TYR A 82 2.27 -0.16 -6.98
N PHE A 83 3.36 -0.22 -7.74
CA PHE A 83 4.65 -0.74 -7.28
C PHE A 83 5.76 0.28 -7.50
N ASN A 84 6.66 0.43 -6.53
CA ASN A 84 7.87 1.26 -6.68
C ASN A 84 8.97 0.78 -5.71
N LEU A 85 10.19 1.24 -5.90
CA LEU A 85 11.31 0.83 -5.07
C LEU A 85 11.39 1.64 -3.76
N LEU A 86 12.00 1.05 -2.73
CA LEU A 86 12.52 1.76 -1.56
C LEU A 86 13.72 2.66 -1.95
N PRO A 87 14.06 3.69 -1.16
CA PRO A 87 13.32 4.18 0.00
C PRO A 87 11.98 4.83 -0.41
N VAL A 88 11.01 4.80 0.50
CA VAL A 88 9.75 5.53 0.32
C VAL A 88 10.02 7.03 0.50
N THR A 89 9.47 7.85 -0.40
CA THR A 89 9.51 9.32 -0.31
C THR A 89 8.10 9.90 -0.35
N GLN A 90 7.96 11.18 0.00
CA GLN A 90 6.67 11.88 -0.08
C GLN A 90 6.09 11.81 -1.49
N GLU A 91 6.91 12.05 -2.50
CA GLU A 91 6.51 12.08 -3.91
C GLU A 91 5.98 10.72 -4.36
N LYS A 92 6.67 9.63 -3.99
CA LYS A 92 6.26 8.26 -4.33
C LYS A 92 4.92 7.91 -3.72
N VAL A 93 4.68 8.27 -2.45
CA VAL A 93 3.39 8.06 -1.78
C VAL A 93 2.29 8.89 -2.45
N SER A 94 2.55 10.17 -2.73
CA SER A 94 1.59 11.04 -3.39
C SER A 94 1.23 10.57 -4.81
N GLN A 95 2.20 10.07 -5.58
CA GLN A 95 1.95 9.50 -6.89
C GLN A 95 1.10 8.22 -6.81
N ALA A 96 1.42 7.33 -5.87
CA ALA A 96 0.68 6.09 -5.66
C ALA A 96 -0.79 6.37 -5.27
N LEU A 97 -1.02 7.27 -4.32
CA LEU A 97 -2.37 7.65 -3.88
C LEU A 97 -3.17 8.30 -5.01
N ARG A 98 -2.56 9.22 -5.77
CA ARG A 98 -3.20 9.83 -6.96
C ARG A 98 -3.60 8.78 -8.00
N HIS A 99 -2.76 7.78 -8.23
CA HIS A 99 -3.05 6.69 -9.16
C HIS A 99 -4.29 5.91 -8.73
N ILE A 100 -4.39 5.58 -7.44
CA ILE A 100 -5.56 4.87 -6.88
C ILE A 100 -6.83 5.72 -6.95
N GLU A 101 -6.77 6.99 -6.55
CA GLU A 101 -7.92 7.90 -6.61
C GLU A 101 -8.48 7.98 -8.04
N THR A 102 -7.61 8.05 -9.04
CA THR A 102 -8.00 8.09 -10.46
C THR A 102 -8.63 6.77 -10.91
N ALA A 103 -8.14 5.64 -10.40
CA ALA A 103 -8.68 4.32 -10.71
C ALA A 103 -10.05 4.07 -10.06
N MET A 104 -10.32 4.66 -8.89
CA MET A 104 -11.62 4.54 -8.19
C MET A 104 -12.75 5.37 -8.81
N GLN A 105 -12.43 6.37 -9.63
CA GLN A 105 -13.40 7.24 -10.29
C GLN A 105 -13.88 6.71 -11.66
N ARG A 106 -13.39 5.54 -12.09
CA ARG A 106 -13.76 4.86 -13.33
C ARG A 106 -14.65 3.67 -13.06
#